data_AF-A0A9P6NHE6-F1
#
_entry.id   AF-A0A9P6NHE6-F1
#
_cell.length_a   1.000
_cell.length_b   1.000
_cell.length_c   1.000
_cell.angle_alpha   90.00
_cell.angle_beta   90.00
_cell.angle_gamma   90.00
#
_symmetry.space_group_name_H-M   'P 1'
#
loop_
_entity.id
_entity.type
_entity.pdbx_description
1 polymer ?
#
loop_
_entity_poly.entity_id
_entity_poly.type
_entity_poly.pdbx_seq_one_letter_code
_entity_poly.pdbx_strand_id
1 'polypeptide(L)'
;QCSCLTHKGFIAFDAALNEEVLIIPYILCHLGDSPMHAEVTNTTNPTGTLNPCHVCNLTVESKAQKQSETYVCQFVGVDYVGEQHPLPMHDWEETHALTEELWELAHYQNKLEKFKQISKKNGICDSLN
;
A
#
# COMPACT_ATOMS: atom_id res chain seq x y z
N GLN A 1 25.62 8.00 -9.32
CA GLN A 1 25.60 6.88 -10.29
C GLN A 1 25.59 5.57 -9.51
N CYS A 2 24.42 4.95 -9.36
CA CYS A 2 24.29 3.57 -8.86
C CYS A 2 23.80 2.71 -10.04
N SER A 3 24.60 2.62 -11.10
CA SER A 3 24.21 1.92 -12.35
C SER A 3 24.77 0.50 -12.46
N CYS A 4 25.63 0.07 -11.53
CA CYS A 4 26.20 -1.27 -11.56
C CYS A 4 25.16 -2.36 -11.29
N LEU A 5 24.19 -2.11 -10.41
CA LEU A 5 23.14 -3.07 -10.07
C LEU A 5 22.15 -3.26 -11.23
N THR A 6 21.71 -2.18 -11.88
CA THR A 6 20.75 -2.21 -13.00
C THR A 6 21.33 -2.84 -14.27
N HIS A 7 22.65 -2.76 -14.49
CA HIS A 7 23.28 -3.28 -15.71
C HIS A 7 23.97 -4.63 -15.54
N LYS A 8 24.54 -4.91 -14.36
CA LYS A 8 25.30 -6.15 -14.12
C LYS A 8 24.59 -7.13 -13.20
N GLY A 9 23.58 -6.67 -12.46
CA GLY A 9 22.92 -7.47 -11.43
C GLY A 9 23.88 -7.92 -10.32
N PHE A 10 23.39 -8.82 -9.48
CA PHE A 10 24.21 -9.55 -8.52
C PHE A 10 23.66 -10.97 -8.37
N ILE A 11 24.52 -11.93 -8.03
CA ILE A 11 24.13 -13.32 -7.78
C ILE A 11 23.58 -13.41 -6.36
N ALA A 12 22.45 -14.07 -6.20
CA ALA A 12 21.84 -14.40 -4.91
C ALA A 12 21.29 -15.83 -4.94
N PHE A 13 21.21 -16.49 -3.79
CA PHE A 13 20.62 -17.82 -3.69
C PHE A 13 19.10 -17.72 -3.49
N ASP A 14 18.32 -18.34 -4.37
CA ASP A 14 16.88 -18.46 -4.23
C ASP A 14 16.56 -19.75 -3.47
N ALA A 15 16.03 -19.63 -2.26
CA ALA A 15 15.70 -20.78 -1.41
C ALA A 15 14.48 -21.58 -1.91
N ALA A 16 13.60 -21.00 -2.72
CA ALA A 16 12.45 -21.71 -3.29
C ALA A 16 12.87 -22.56 -4.49
N LEU A 17 13.84 -22.08 -5.29
CA LEU A 17 14.39 -22.80 -6.44
C LEU A 17 15.61 -23.67 -6.08
N ASN A 18 16.22 -23.43 -4.91
CA ASN A 18 17.42 -24.09 -4.41
C ASN A 18 18.62 -23.95 -5.37
N GLU A 19 18.79 -22.76 -5.95
CA GLU A 19 19.83 -22.44 -6.93
C GLU A 19 20.32 -20.99 -6.82
N GLU A 20 21.49 -20.71 -7.38
CA GLU A 20 22.00 -19.34 -7.54
C GLU A 20 21.35 -18.65 -8.75
N VAL A 21 20.69 -17.53 -8.51
CA VAL A 21 20.01 -16.72 -9.52
C VAL A 21 20.67 -15.34 -9.67
N LEU A 22 20.69 -14.82 -10.90
CA LEU A 22 21.14 -13.46 -11.18
C LEU A 22 19.97 -12.48 -10.99
N ILE A 23 20.04 -11.65 -9.95
CA ILE A 23 19.05 -10.60 -9.68
C ILE A 23 19.47 -9.31 -10.39
N ILE A 24 18.61 -8.80 -11.27
CA ILE A 24 18.77 -7.49 -11.91
C ILE A 24 17.63 -6.60 -11.43
N PRO A 25 17.88 -5.68 -10.47
CA PRO A 25 16.86 -4.74 -10.03
C PRO A 25 16.62 -3.69 -11.12
N TYR A 26 15.39 -3.58 -11.61
CA TYR A 26 14.97 -2.45 -12.45
C TYR A 26 14.39 -1.35 -11.56
N ILE A 27 14.92 -0.14 -11.67
CA ILE A 27 14.33 1.04 -11.03
C ILE A 27 13.32 1.63 -12.02
N LEU A 28 12.03 1.37 -11.79
CA LEU A 28 10.97 1.97 -12.58
C LEU A 28 10.70 3.40 -12.09
N CYS A 29 11.36 4.38 -12.70
CA CYS A 29 11.07 5.80 -12.47
C CYS A 29 9.86 6.19 -13.32
N HIS A 30 8.71 6.31 -12.67
CA HIS A 30 7.49 6.71 -13.34
C HIS A 30 7.21 8.20 -13.12
N LEU A 31 6.71 8.86 -14.17
CA LEU A 31 6.27 10.25 -14.12
C LEU A 31 4.82 10.27 -13.63
N GLY A 32 4.60 10.72 -12.40
CA GLY A 32 3.30 10.71 -11.71
C GLY A 32 2.29 11.74 -12.20
N ASP A 33 2.15 11.90 -13.52
CA ASP A 33 1.27 12.90 -14.15
C ASP A 33 -0.05 12.32 -14.66
N SER A 34 -0.39 11.07 -14.32
CA SER A 34 -1.67 10.45 -14.70
C SER A 34 -2.31 9.70 -13.54
N PRO A 35 -3.66 9.66 -13.45
CA PRO A 35 -4.39 8.95 -12.38
C PRO A 35 -4.05 7.45 -12.35
N MET A 36 -3.66 6.88 -13.50
CA MET A 36 -3.23 5.50 -13.66
C MET A 36 -1.82 5.23 -13.09
N HIS A 37 -1.21 6.21 -12.40
CA HIS A 37 0.04 6.02 -11.68
C HIS A 37 -0.14 5.61 -10.21
N ALA A 38 -1.39 5.58 -9.73
CA ALA A 38 -1.74 5.15 -8.38
C ALA A 38 -1.29 3.72 -8.04
N GLU A 39 -1.13 2.82 -8.99
CA GLU A 39 -0.67 1.45 -8.68
C GLU A 39 0.74 1.41 -8.07
N VAL A 40 1.63 2.30 -8.53
CA VAL A 40 3.04 2.30 -8.14
C VAL A 40 3.38 3.41 -7.14
N THR A 41 2.72 4.58 -7.19
CA THR A 41 3.01 5.71 -6.30
C THR A 41 1.98 5.98 -5.23
N ASN A 42 0.88 5.23 -5.15
CA ASN A 42 0.00 5.34 -3.98
C ASN A 42 0.82 4.89 -2.77
N THR A 43 1.34 5.88 -2.05
CA THR A 43 2.17 5.66 -0.88
C THR A 43 1.19 5.46 0.25
N THR A 44 1.06 4.24 0.80
CA THR A 44 0.33 4.12 2.07
C THR A 44 0.96 5.10 3.02
N ASN A 45 0.12 5.86 3.71
CA ASN A 45 0.56 6.69 4.80
C ASN A 45 0.32 5.91 6.10
N PRO A 46 1.18 4.94 6.45
CA PRO A 46 0.91 4.00 7.54
C PRO A 46 0.70 4.71 8.87
N THR A 47 1.32 5.87 9.07
CA THR A 47 1.21 6.65 10.30
C THR A 47 -0.02 7.58 10.30
N GLY A 48 -0.51 7.96 9.12
CA GLY A 48 -1.57 8.93 8.89
C GLY A 48 -3.00 8.37 8.93
N THR A 49 -3.16 7.12 8.51
CA THR A 49 -4.44 6.55 8.08
C THR A 49 -5.04 5.60 9.12
N LEU A 50 -6.27 5.16 8.90
CA LEU A 50 -6.90 4.13 9.73
C LEU A 50 -6.61 2.71 9.24
N ASN A 51 -6.16 2.56 7.99
CA ASN A 51 -5.66 1.33 7.38
C ASN A 51 -4.23 1.57 6.84
N PRO A 52 -3.20 1.09 7.54
CA PRO A 52 -1.83 1.35 7.17
C PRO A 52 -1.26 0.36 6.15
N CYS A 53 -1.99 -0.71 5.81
CA CYS A 53 -1.47 -1.81 5.02
C CYS A 53 -1.88 -1.69 3.55
N HIS A 54 -0.98 -1.99 2.63
CA HIS A 54 -1.25 -2.11 1.19
C HIS A 54 -1.86 -3.46 0.80
N VAL A 55 -1.59 -4.50 1.59
CA VAL A 55 -1.95 -5.88 1.25
C VAL A 55 -3.33 -6.24 1.81
N CYS A 56 -3.71 -5.65 2.94
CA CYS A 56 -4.95 -5.97 3.63
C CYS A 56 -5.75 -4.73 4.00
N ASN A 57 -7.07 -4.89 3.95
CA ASN A 57 -8.12 -3.95 4.35
C ASN A 57 -8.26 -3.83 5.89
N LEU A 58 -7.22 -4.18 6.66
CA LEU A 58 -7.27 -4.12 8.11
C LEU A 58 -7.31 -2.66 8.57
N THR A 59 -8.42 -2.28 9.18
CA THR A 59 -8.73 -0.91 9.60
C THR A 59 -8.87 -0.84 11.13
N VAL A 60 -8.66 0.35 11.69
CA VAL A 60 -8.94 0.67 13.10
C VAL A 60 -9.78 1.94 13.21
N GLU A 61 -10.50 2.12 14.31
CA GLU A 61 -11.30 3.34 14.52
C GLU A 61 -10.41 4.55 14.87
N SER A 62 -9.27 4.29 15.53
CA SER A 62 -8.30 5.31 15.92
C SER A 62 -6.86 4.81 15.76
N LYS A 63 -5.93 5.73 15.49
CA LYS A 63 -4.50 5.41 15.38
C LYS A 63 -3.94 4.71 16.62
N ALA A 64 -4.47 5.04 17.80
CA ALA A 64 -4.03 4.44 19.06
C ALA A 64 -4.32 2.94 19.12
N GLN A 65 -5.31 2.42 18.39
CA GLN A 65 -5.63 0.99 18.37
C GLN A 65 -4.66 0.16 17.53
N LYS A 66 -3.81 0.78 16.70
CA LYS A 66 -2.78 0.05 15.93
C LYS A 66 -1.72 -0.61 16.82
N GLN A 67 -1.56 -0.14 18.06
CA GLN A 67 -0.65 -0.75 19.03
C GLN A 67 -1.34 -1.79 19.91
N SER A 68 -2.64 -2.02 19.71
CA SER A 68 -3.36 -3.05 20.48
C SER A 68 -2.91 -4.45 20.06
N GLU A 69 -2.89 -5.35 21.04
CA GLU A 69 -2.58 -6.77 20.80
C GLU A 69 -3.52 -7.36 19.73
N THR A 70 -4.81 -7.07 19.79
CA THR A 70 -5.80 -7.51 18.80
C THR A 70 -5.42 -7.10 17.38
N TYR A 71 -5.03 -5.83 17.18
CA TYR A 71 -4.62 -5.36 15.87
C TYR A 71 -3.35 -6.06 15.39
N VAL A 72 -2.36 -6.25 16.27
CA VAL A 72 -1.10 -6.93 15.94
C VAL A 72 -1.34 -8.38 15.56
N CYS A 73 -2.14 -9.11 16.35
CA CYS A 73 -2.53 -10.49 16.06
C CYS A 73 -3.21 -10.59 14.69
N GLN A 74 -4.23 -9.76 14.44
CA GLN A 74 -4.91 -9.71 13.16
C GLN A 74 -3.93 -9.41 12.01
N PHE A 75 -3.04 -8.43 12.19
CA PHE A 75 -2.06 -8.02 11.18
C PHE A 75 -1.08 -9.14 10.80
N VAL A 76 -0.65 -9.96 11.75
CA VAL A 76 0.21 -11.13 11.47
C VAL A 76 -0.58 -12.36 11.01
N GLY A 77 -1.91 -12.25 10.89
CA GLY A 77 -2.78 -13.32 10.44
C GLY A 77 -3.03 -14.41 11.48
N VAL A 78 -3.08 -14.03 12.77
CA VAL A 78 -3.43 -14.96 13.86
C VAL A 78 -4.54 -14.37 14.74
N ASP A 79 -5.31 -15.25 15.38
CA ASP A 79 -6.28 -14.84 16.40
C ASP A 79 -5.65 -14.75 17.80
N TYR A 80 -6.48 -14.46 18.80
CA TYR A 80 -6.05 -14.34 20.21
C TYR A 80 -5.62 -15.69 20.83
N VAL A 81 -5.92 -16.81 20.18
CA VAL A 81 -5.53 -18.17 20.58
C VAL A 81 -4.27 -18.63 19.82
N GLY A 82 -3.85 -17.88 18.81
CA GLY A 82 -2.70 -18.16 17.96
C GLY A 82 -3.04 -19.01 16.73
N GLU A 83 -4.31 -19.23 16.43
CA GLU A 83 -4.72 -19.93 15.21
C GLU A 83 -4.67 -19.00 13.99
N GLN A 84 -4.45 -19.57 12.81
CA GLN A 84 -4.40 -18.78 11.57
C GLN A 84 -5.75 -18.11 11.31
N HIS A 85 -5.71 -16.80 11.16
CA HIS A 85 -6.86 -15.98 10.80
C HIS A 85 -6.59 -15.27 9.47
N PRO A 86 -7.37 -15.54 8.42
CA PRO A 86 -7.14 -14.94 7.12
C PRO A 86 -7.35 -13.42 7.19
N LEU A 87 -6.36 -12.70 6.66
CA LEU A 87 -6.43 -11.24 6.53
C LEU A 87 -7.49 -10.87 5.47
N PRO A 88 -8.28 -9.82 5.70
CA PRO A 88 -9.12 -9.26 4.64
C PRO A 88 -8.19 -8.64 3.60
N MET A 89 -7.96 -9.33 2.48
CA MET A 89 -7.13 -8.82 1.39
C MET A 89 -7.78 -7.60 0.74
N HIS A 90 -6.96 -6.72 0.18
CA HIS A 90 -7.47 -5.62 -0.64
C HIS A 90 -8.06 -6.17 -1.95
N ASP A 91 -9.22 -5.63 -2.34
CA ASP A 91 -9.69 -5.72 -3.72
C ASP A 91 -9.10 -4.55 -4.52
N TRP A 92 -8.47 -4.89 -5.64
CA TRP A 92 -7.84 -3.91 -6.51
C TRP A 92 -8.88 -3.07 -7.27
N GLU A 93 -10.00 -3.68 -7.66
CA GLU A 93 -11.06 -2.97 -8.37
C GLU A 93 -11.69 -1.90 -7.48
N GLU A 94 -11.92 -2.21 -6.21
CA GLU A 94 -12.40 -1.25 -5.21
C GLU A 94 -11.40 -0.10 -4.98
N THR A 95 -10.10 -0.43 -4.91
CA THR A 95 -9.03 0.55 -4.70
C THR A 95 -8.92 1.52 -5.88
N HIS A 96 -9.05 1.01 -7.10
CA HIS A 96 -9.07 1.82 -8.31
C HIS A 96 -10.26 2.79 -8.32
N ALA A 97 -11.47 2.28 -8.09
CA ALA A 97 -12.68 3.10 -8.07
C ALA A 97 -12.63 4.20 -6.98
N LEU A 98 -12.12 3.88 -5.79
CA LEU A 98 -11.92 4.85 -4.71
C LEU A 98 -10.90 5.94 -5.08
N THR A 99 -9.87 5.58 -5.84
CA THR A 99 -8.85 6.53 -6.30
C THR A 99 -9.45 7.50 -7.32
N GLU A 100 -10.24 7.01 -8.28
CA GLU A 100 -10.97 7.87 -9.23
C GLU A 100 -11.92 8.84 -8.51
N GLU A 101 -12.67 8.35 -7.51
CA GLU A 101 -13.56 9.21 -6.70
C GLU A 101 -12.77 10.32 -5.97
N LEU A 102 -11.64 9.98 -5.36
CA LEU A 102 -10.76 10.94 -4.68
C LEU A 102 -10.23 11.99 -5.65
N TRP A 103 -9.82 11.58 -6.85
CA TRP A 103 -9.34 12.48 -7.89
C TRP A 103 -10.44 13.47 -8.33
N GLU A 104 -11.66 12.98 -8.59
CA GLU A 104 -12.79 13.84 -8.95
C GLU A 104 -13.16 14.84 -7.84
N LEU A 105 -13.15 14.38 -6.58
CA LEU A 105 -13.41 15.22 -5.41
C LEU A 105 -12.39 16.36 -5.28
N ALA A 106 -11.15 16.09 -5.62
CA ALA A 106 -10.04 17.03 -5.52
C ALA A 106 -10.01 18.02 -6.70
N HIS A 107 -10.17 17.54 -7.93
CA HIS A 107 -10.02 18.37 -9.15
C HIS A 107 -11.29 19.08 -9.61
N TYR A 108 -12.48 18.49 -9.42
CA TYR A 108 -13.73 19.07 -9.93
C TYR A 108 -14.63 19.62 -8.82
N GLN A 109 -14.70 18.92 -7.69
CA GLN A 109 -15.68 19.27 -6.66
C GLN A 109 -15.11 20.20 -5.59
N ASN A 110 -13.77 20.31 -5.49
CA ASN A 110 -13.04 21.09 -4.48
C ASN A 110 -13.52 20.79 -3.04
N LYS A 111 -13.91 19.54 -2.78
CA LYS A 111 -14.48 19.07 -1.50
C LYS A 111 -13.37 18.51 -0.59
N LEU A 112 -12.43 19.39 -0.22
CA LEU A 112 -11.23 19.02 0.53
C LEU A 112 -11.51 18.23 1.83
N GLU A 113 -12.59 18.55 2.54
CA GLU A 113 -12.95 17.86 3.78
C GLU A 113 -13.42 16.42 3.53
N LYS A 114 -14.24 16.20 2.50
CA LYS A 114 -14.64 14.84 2.11
C LYS A 114 -13.45 14.04 1.60
N PHE A 115 -12.59 14.66 0.79
CA PHE A 115 -11.34 14.06 0.33
C PHE A 115 -10.50 13.58 1.52
N LYS A 116 -10.25 14.43 2.53
CA LYS A 116 -9.48 14.07 3.73
C LYS A 116 -10.12 12.94 4.51
N GLN A 117 -11.45 12.91 4.62
CA GLN A 117 -12.16 11.86 5.34
C GLN A 117 -12.06 10.50 4.64
N ILE A 118 -12.32 10.46 3.33
CA ILE A 118 -12.26 9.23 2.52
C ILE A 118 -10.82 8.72 2.45
N SER A 119 -9.85 9.61 2.17
CA SER A 119 -8.43 9.28 2.14
C SER A 119 -7.93 8.74 3.49
N LYS A 120 -8.33 9.35 4.61
CA LYS A 120 -7.92 8.87 5.94
C LYS A 120 -8.54 7.52 6.30
N LYS A 121 -9.80 7.30 5.93
CA LYS A 121 -10.54 6.06 6.22
C LYS A 121 -10.00 4.88 5.41
N ASN A 122 -9.76 5.10 4.12
CA ASN A 122 -9.36 4.08 3.17
C ASN A 122 -7.87 4.08 2.87
N GLY A 123 -7.08 4.96 3.47
CA GLY A 123 -5.62 4.90 3.46
C GLY A 123 -4.97 5.12 2.11
N ILE A 124 -5.78 5.53 1.15
CA ILE A 124 -5.45 5.85 -0.23
C ILE A 124 -5.26 7.36 -0.30
N CYS A 125 -4.17 7.80 -0.90
CA CYS A 125 -3.93 9.21 -1.17
C CYS A 125 -3.43 9.34 -2.59
N ASP A 126 -4.23 9.96 -3.45
CA ASP A 126 -3.73 10.46 -4.73
C ASP A 126 -3.25 11.90 -4.50
N SER A 127 -1.96 12.15 -4.70
CA SER A 127 -1.37 13.46 -4.42
C SER A 127 -1.91 14.47 -5.43
N LEU A 128 -2.52 15.55 -4.92
CA LEU A 128 -2.70 16.79 -5.65
C LEU A 128 -1.31 17.35 -6.01
N ASN A 129 -0.83 17.09 -7.23
CA ASN A 129 0.29 17.84 -7.82
C ASN A 129 -0.16 19.26 -8.20
#